data_AF-A0A519ME44-F1
#
_entry.id   AF-A0A519ME44-F1
#
_cell.length_a   1.000
_cell.length_b   1.000
_cell.length_c   1.000
_cell.angle_alpha   90.00
_cell.angle_beta   90.00
_cell.angle_gamma   90.00
#
_symmetry.space_group_name_H-M   'P 1'
#
loop_
_entity.id
_entity.type
_entity.pdbx_description
1 polymer ?
#
loop_
_entity_poly.entity_id
_entity_poly.type
_entity_poly.pdbx_seq_one_letter_code
_entity_poly.pdbx_strand_id
1 'polypeptide(L)'
;MKANFLKLTFFMATSALILTSCVNDDDYGVPTLECIDQSVTTTKTVQEIYNQANSSATLYTEDDIIEAVVVSSDRGGNFYKSMYLTSVDGTLGFNLQVNQVDLFTDYNVGRKV
;
A
#
# COMPACT_ATOMS: atom_id res chain seq x y z
N MET A 1 -45.12 54.79 14.52
CA MET A 1 -44.79 53.41 14.96
C MET A 1 -44.74 52.37 13.82
N LYS A 2 -45.66 52.38 12.83
CA LYS A 2 -45.69 51.37 11.74
C LYS A 2 -44.47 51.37 10.79
N ALA A 3 -43.92 52.55 10.44
CA ALA A 3 -42.77 52.64 9.52
C ALA A 3 -41.44 52.14 10.13
N ASN A 4 -41.26 52.24 11.46
CA ASN A 4 -40.05 51.76 12.13
C ASN A 4 -40.07 50.24 12.31
N PHE A 5 -41.26 49.66 12.48
CA PHE A 5 -41.45 48.20 12.52
C PHE A 5 -41.20 47.55 11.15
N LEU A 6 -41.58 48.22 10.05
CA LEU A 6 -41.29 47.77 8.68
C LEU A 6 -39.78 47.82 8.36
N LYS A 7 -39.06 48.85 8.82
CA LYS A 7 -37.61 48.94 8.67
C LYS A 7 -36.87 47.85 9.47
N LEU A 8 -37.33 47.56 10.68
CA LEU A 8 -36.74 46.52 11.53
C LEU A 8 -36.93 45.12 10.95
N THR A 9 -38.12 44.84 10.41
CA THR A 9 -38.42 43.55 9.74
C THR A 9 -37.62 43.39 8.45
N PHE A 10 -37.45 44.45 7.66
CA PHE A 10 -36.60 44.42 6.46
C PHE A 10 -35.11 44.23 6.79
N PHE A 11 -34.62 44.88 7.83
CA PHE A 11 -33.24 44.70 8.30
C PHE A 11 -33.00 43.26 8.77
N MET A 12 -33.93 42.70 9.55
CA MET A 12 -33.81 41.33 10.07
C MET A 12 -33.92 40.28 8.96
N ALA A 13 -34.77 40.48 7.96
CA ALA A 13 -34.86 39.63 6.77
C ALA A 13 -33.58 39.70 5.92
N THR A 14 -32.98 40.88 5.78
CA THR A 14 -31.73 41.05 5.02
C THR A 14 -30.54 40.39 5.72
N SER A 15 -30.43 40.50 7.04
CA SER A 15 -29.38 39.82 7.82
C SER A 15 -29.51 38.29 7.79
N ALA A 16 -30.72 37.74 7.73
CA ALA A 16 -30.93 36.30 7.66
C ALA A 16 -30.42 35.67 6.34
N LEU A 17 -30.46 36.42 5.23
CA LEU A 17 -29.98 35.95 3.92
C LEU A 17 -28.45 35.78 3.88
N ILE A 18 -27.71 36.59 4.63
CA ILE A 18 -26.24 36.59 4.62
C ILE A 18 -25.65 35.38 5.37
N LEU A 19 -26.42 34.74 6.25
CA LEU A 19 -25.96 33.62 7.09
C LEU A 19 -26.22 32.23 6.48
N THR A 20 -26.76 32.16 5.25
CA THR A 20 -27.13 30.89 4.59
C THR A 20 -26.16 30.43 3.50
N SER A 21 -24.91 30.92 3.49
CA SER A 21 -23.91 30.42 2.54
C SER A 21 -23.48 28.99 2.89
N CYS A 22 -24.21 28.00 2.37
CA CYS A 22 -23.73 26.62 2.27
C CYS A 22 -22.60 26.59 1.24
N VAL A 23 -21.37 26.70 1.72
CA VAL A 23 -20.17 26.39 0.94
C VAL A 23 -20.13 24.87 0.80
N ASN A 24 -20.53 24.33 -0.36
CA ASN A 24 -20.30 22.94 -0.74
C ASN A 24 -18.91 22.87 -1.40
N ASP A 25 -17.86 22.86 -0.58
CA ASP A 25 -16.47 22.74 -1.04
C ASP A 25 -15.94 21.33 -0.81
N ASP A 26 -16.81 20.34 -1.04
CA ASP A 26 -16.50 18.91 -0.87
C ASP A 26 -15.80 18.30 -2.10
N ASP A 27 -15.34 19.13 -3.04
CA ASP A 27 -14.54 18.69 -4.19
C ASP A 27 -13.06 18.58 -3.80
N TYR A 28 -12.77 17.54 -3.01
CA TYR A 28 -11.40 17.19 -2.69
C TYR A 28 -10.75 16.51 -3.90
N GLY A 29 -9.73 17.13 -4.46
CA GLY A 29 -8.89 16.49 -5.47
C GLY A 29 -8.30 15.19 -4.92
N VAL A 30 -8.47 14.08 -5.65
CA VAL A 30 -7.81 12.82 -5.32
C VAL A 30 -6.30 13.04 -5.47
N PRO A 31 -5.49 12.78 -4.42
CA PRO A 31 -4.05 12.90 -4.54
C PRO A 31 -3.54 11.92 -5.60
N THR A 32 -2.64 12.39 -6.46
CA THR A 32 -1.96 11.55 -7.43
C THR A 32 -1.04 10.59 -6.68
N LEU A 33 -1.40 9.31 -6.65
CA LEU A 33 -0.56 8.26 -6.10
C LEU A 33 0.51 7.89 -7.14
N GLU A 34 1.71 8.46 -7.01
CA GLU A 34 2.85 7.96 -7.77
C GLU A 34 3.40 6.70 -7.10
N CYS A 35 3.03 5.53 -7.64
CA CYS A 35 3.68 4.28 -7.30
C CYS A 35 5.08 4.27 -7.90
N ILE A 36 6.05 4.80 -7.17
CA ILE A 36 7.47 4.64 -7.49
C ILE A 36 7.87 3.22 -7.07
N ASP A 37 7.62 2.24 -7.94
CA ASP A 37 8.25 0.94 -7.78
C ASP A 37 9.76 1.11 -7.97
N GLN A 38 10.56 0.57 -7.04
CA GLN A 38 12.00 0.56 -7.22
C GLN A 38 12.34 -0.30 -8.44
N SER A 39 12.81 0.35 -9.50
CA SER A 39 13.28 -0.32 -10.73
C SER A 39 14.62 -1.00 -10.45
N VAL A 40 14.58 -2.18 -9.84
CA VAL A 40 15.73 -3.06 -9.68
C VAL A 40 15.74 -4.05 -10.85
N THR A 41 16.90 -4.25 -11.48
CA THR A 41 17.01 -5.20 -12.61
C THR A 41 17.29 -6.59 -12.07
N THR A 42 16.43 -7.55 -12.38
CA THR A 42 16.62 -8.97 -12.06
C THR A 42 17.94 -9.48 -12.65
N THR A 43 18.79 -10.05 -11.81
CA THR A 43 20.06 -10.66 -12.25
C THR A 43 19.91 -12.17 -12.47
N LYS A 44 18.95 -12.80 -11.80
CA LYS A 44 18.79 -14.25 -11.77
C LYS A 44 17.35 -14.67 -11.57
N THR A 45 16.99 -15.85 -12.07
CA THR A 45 15.69 -16.46 -11.85
C THR A 45 15.70 -17.40 -10.64
N VAL A 46 14.53 -17.59 -10.02
CA VAL A 46 14.35 -18.59 -8.96
C VAL A 46 14.71 -20.00 -9.43
N GLN A 47 14.42 -20.33 -10.70
CA GLN A 47 14.76 -21.62 -11.30
C GLN A 47 16.28 -21.83 -11.38
N GLU A 48 17.05 -20.81 -11.76
CA GLU A 48 18.51 -20.91 -11.81
C GLU A 48 19.11 -21.13 -10.43
N ILE A 49 18.59 -20.47 -9.40
CA ILE A 49 19.00 -20.71 -8.01
C ILE A 49 18.63 -22.14 -7.59
N TYR A 50 17.41 -22.58 -7.88
CA TYR A 50 16.95 -23.94 -7.58
C TYR A 50 17.84 -25.01 -8.23
N ASN A 51 18.27 -24.81 -9.47
CA ASN A 51 19.14 -25.75 -10.19
C ASN A 51 20.55 -25.87 -9.58
N GLN A 52 20.98 -24.91 -8.75
CA GLN A 52 22.24 -24.99 -8.00
C GLN A 52 22.08 -25.68 -6.64
N ALA A 53 20.84 -25.86 -6.17
CA ALA A 53 20.60 -26.52 -4.90
C ALA A 53 21.00 -28.01 -4.97
N ASN A 54 21.50 -28.51 -3.85
CA ASN A 54 21.83 -29.92 -3.68
C ASN A 54 20.94 -30.52 -2.57
N SER A 55 21.11 -31.80 -2.26
CA SER A 55 20.30 -32.48 -1.23
C SER A 55 20.49 -31.93 0.19
N SER A 56 21.52 -31.12 0.41
CA SER A 56 21.80 -30.47 1.68
C SER A 56 21.42 -28.99 1.61
N ALA A 57 20.70 -28.51 2.62
CA ALA A 57 20.38 -27.09 2.71
C ALA A 57 21.66 -26.27 2.97
N THR A 58 21.97 -25.35 2.06
CA THR A 58 23.10 -24.42 2.18
C THR A 58 22.59 -22.99 2.11
N LEU A 59 23.26 -22.09 2.83
CA LEU A 59 22.97 -20.66 2.73
C LEU A 59 23.38 -20.16 1.34
N TYR A 60 22.47 -19.42 0.70
CA TYR A 60 22.78 -18.69 -0.53
C TYR A 60 23.53 -17.41 -0.18
N THR A 61 24.73 -17.21 -0.73
CA THR A 61 25.64 -16.09 -0.37
C THR A 61 25.88 -15.09 -1.49
N GLU A 62 25.34 -15.33 -2.69
CA GLU A 62 25.53 -14.43 -3.83
C GLU A 62 24.60 -13.20 -3.72
N ASP A 63 25.06 -12.08 -4.25
CA ASP A 63 24.31 -10.81 -4.31
C ASP A 63 23.48 -10.73 -5.60
N ASP A 64 22.51 -11.64 -5.71
CA ASP A 64 21.59 -11.74 -6.85
C ASP A 64 20.23 -11.13 -6.54
N ILE A 65 19.65 -10.48 -7.55
CA ILE A 65 18.31 -9.89 -7.51
C ILE A 65 17.36 -10.83 -8.26
N ILE A 66 16.32 -11.30 -7.55
CA ILE A 66 15.27 -12.16 -8.09
C ILE A 66 13.91 -11.46 -8.01
N GLU A 67 12.99 -11.83 -8.89
CA GLU A 67 11.57 -11.48 -8.75
C GLU A 67 10.77 -12.69 -8.25
N ALA A 68 9.78 -12.43 -7.39
CA ALA A 68 8.92 -13.46 -6.85
C ALA A 68 7.55 -12.93 -6.43
N VAL A 69 6.61 -13.84 -6.16
CA VAL A 69 5.25 -13.50 -5.71
C VAL A 69 5.06 -13.93 -4.26
N VAL A 70 4.61 -13.01 -3.42
CA VAL A 70 4.38 -13.26 -1.99
C VAL A 70 3.16 -14.15 -1.81
N VAL A 71 3.30 -15.28 -1.09
CA VAL A 71 2.20 -16.23 -0.80
C VAL A 71 1.91 -16.39 0.69
N SER A 72 2.62 -15.68 1.56
CA SER A 72 2.43 -15.71 3.02
C SER A 72 2.06 -14.35 3.59
N SER A 73 1.47 -14.35 4.81
CA SER A 73 1.27 -13.16 5.62
C SER A 73 1.59 -13.45 7.08
N ASP A 74 2.39 -12.59 7.72
CA ASP A 74 2.72 -12.63 9.14
C ASP A 74 1.75 -11.82 10.01
N ARG A 75 0.64 -11.30 9.44
CA ARG A 75 -0.40 -10.54 10.18
C ARG A 75 -0.94 -11.25 11.42
N GLY A 76 -0.94 -12.59 11.40
CA GLY A 76 -1.36 -13.42 12.53
C GLY A 76 -0.28 -13.67 13.59
N GLY A 77 0.95 -13.18 13.40
CA GLY A 77 2.11 -13.50 14.24
C GLY A 77 2.70 -14.89 13.97
N ASN A 78 2.37 -15.51 12.84
CA ASN A 78 2.67 -16.92 12.56
C ASN A 78 4.08 -17.13 11.95
N PHE A 79 4.62 -16.10 11.31
CA PHE A 79 5.92 -16.14 10.65
C PHE A 79 6.82 -15.06 11.25
N TYR A 80 7.97 -15.48 11.78
CA TYR A 80 8.92 -14.57 12.39
C TYR A 80 10.08 -14.34 11.43
N LYS A 81 10.30 -13.09 11.02
CA LYS A 81 11.44 -12.67 10.20
C LYS A 81 11.67 -13.53 8.95
N SER A 82 10.58 -13.99 8.35
CA SER A 82 10.60 -14.85 7.18
C SER A 82 9.36 -14.66 6.33
N MET A 83 9.51 -14.90 5.04
CA MET A 83 8.47 -14.78 4.03
C MET A 83 8.51 -16.00 3.13
N TYR A 84 7.35 -16.47 2.70
CA TYR A 84 7.22 -17.53 1.71
C TYR A 84 6.75 -16.92 0.40
N LEU A 85 7.45 -17.29 -0.67
CA LEU A 85 7.23 -16.77 -2.00
C LEU A 85 7.16 -17.93 -2.99
N THR A 86 6.57 -17.64 -4.14
CA THR A 86 6.69 -18.49 -5.32
C THR A 86 7.48 -17.76 -6.39
N SER A 87 8.10 -18.51 -7.29
CA SER A 87 8.56 -17.97 -8.58
C SER A 87 7.40 -17.25 -9.30
N VAL A 88 7.73 -16.33 -10.21
CA VAL A 88 6.73 -15.53 -10.94
C VAL A 88 5.75 -16.39 -11.74
N ASP A 89 6.19 -17.55 -12.22
CA ASP A 89 5.37 -18.55 -12.91
C ASP A 89 4.59 -19.49 -11.95
N GLY A 90 4.78 -19.37 -10.64
CA GLY A 90 4.10 -20.14 -9.60
C GLY A 90 4.57 -21.59 -9.44
N THR A 91 5.67 -22.00 -10.10
CA THR A 91 6.11 -23.41 -10.13
C THR A 91 6.96 -23.82 -8.93
N LEU A 92 7.75 -22.90 -8.36
CA LEU A 92 8.67 -23.16 -7.27
C LEU A 92 8.32 -22.31 -6.05
N GLY A 93 8.07 -22.97 -4.91
CA GLY A 93 7.91 -22.32 -3.61
C GLY A 93 9.23 -22.28 -2.84
N PHE A 94 9.53 -21.15 -2.19
CA PHE A 94 10.72 -20.98 -1.38
C PHE A 94 10.49 -20.05 -0.17
N ASN A 95 11.41 -20.10 0.79
CA ASN A 95 11.41 -19.23 1.96
C ASN A 95 12.57 -18.23 1.86
N LEU A 96 12.32 -16.99 2.23
CA LEU A 96 13.30 -15.95 2.39
C LEU A 96 13.32 -15.47 3.83
N GLN A 97 14.49 -15.48 4.46
CA GLN A 97 14.69 -14.86 5.77
C GLN A 97 14.87 -13.36 5.59
N VAL A 98 14.02 -12.57 6.24
CA VAL A 98 14.02 -11.12 6.17
C VAL A 98 14.14 -10.59 7.58
N ASN A 99 15.19 -9.83 7.88
CA ASN A 99 15.42 -9.29 9.22
C ASN A 99 14.51 -8.07 9.53
N GLN A 100 13.20 -8.26 9.36
CA GLN A 100 12.15 -7.28 9.57
C GLN A 100 10.92 -7.96 10.19
N VAL A 101 10.13 -7.20 10.96
CA VAL A 101 8.85 -7.62 11.54
C VAL A 101 7.70 -6.90 10.85
N ASP A 102 6.48 -7.40 11.04
CA ASP A 102 5.25 -6.83 10.46
C ASP A 102 5.32 -6.73 8.93
N LEU A 103 5.90 -7.75 8.27
CA LEU A 103 6.11 -7.79 6.81
C LEU A 103 4.81 -7.62 6.02
N PHE A 104 3.66 -7.99 6.59
CA PHE A 104 2.35 -7.81 5.98
C PHE A 104 1.98 -6.34 5.70
N THR A 105 2.61 -5.35 6.34
CA THR A 105 2.35 -3.93 6.04
C THR A 105 2.92 -3.53 4.69
N ASP A 106 4.03 -4.15 4.30
CA ASP A 106 4.80 -3.78 3.12
C ASP A 106 4.57 -4.79 1.98
N TYR A 107 4.39 -6.07 2.33
CA TYR A 107 4.37 -7.19 1.40
C TYR A 107 3.05 -7.96 1.51
N ASN A 108 2.04 -7.45 0.80
CA ASN A 108 0.74 -8.10 0.71
C ASN A 108 0.80 -9.40 -0.09
N VAL A 109 -0.04 -10.38 0.27
CA VAL A 109 -0.20 -11.62 -0.50
C VAL A 109 -0.59 -11.30 -1.95
N GLY A 110 0.08 -11.94 -2.91
CA GLY A 110 -0.09 -11.71 -4.34
C GLY A 110 0.75 -10.57 -4.92
N ARG A 111 1.47 -9.80 -4.09
CA ARG A 111 2.40 -8.78 -4.57
C ARG A 111 3.60 -9.43 -5.25
N LYS A 112 3.98 -8.92 -6.43
CA LYS A 112 5.29 -9.19 -7.01
C LYS A 112 6.33 -8.28 -6.34
N VAL A 113 7.41 -8.89 -5.86
CA VAL A 113 8.52 -8.23 -5.16
C VAL A 113 9.84 -8.55 -5.82
#